data_AF-A0A0M7A905-F1
#
_entry.id   AF-A0A0M7A905-F1
#
_cell.length_a   1.000
_cell.length_b   1.000
_cell.length_c   1.000
_cell.angle_alpha   90.00
_cell.angle_beta   90.00
_cell.angle_gamma   90.00
#
_symmetry.space_group_name_H-M   'P 1'
#
loop_
_entity.id
_entity.type
_entity.pdbx_description
1 polymer ?
#
loop_
_entity_poly.entity_id
_entity_poly.type
_entity_poly.pdbx_seq_one_letter_code
_entity_poly.pdbx_strand_id
1 'polypeptide(L)'
;MASQYATSDATLDYTVSDQWQDGFVGRMALSSQEGANGWRIAFRLDAEIDAIWNARIISHINDTYVIEGVSYNSSLTAGDTATFGFTARGTDTSIDADSVSIDSTPVETGPVDPDPEEPDPGEPDPVDPAPVDPSPGPGDYVDITSFGNFHGSSSHTGHDELHGGRTAITTEALVAYNGLRNFLGYQNAELETIGRWAFDNDLTNNDQAWGQDLQGVGLYYAMQAAKVGWIRDNAFDPQLLADIQRTARLGDPADVMTMVEANSHEGFADYLIQNGLVGTFINTLKMEPHYGGWMHGRVHGDLTFPDGDGARAHDVNHLTVLSHDQTQPFMNDTFDWPQWSALDVPHQDVIDYFQSMVILGDPLGDALPDGSAPDPVDPDPVDPDPVDPDPVDPDPVDPASGLSAEFRVVNDWGHGATLNIVVSNDGTEDVSDWDLEFTLGSDIQHIWNAVVESQEGDRYSIDDAGYNAGISAGETITVGFNTTTGGFDVAQLNEEAQFLF
;
A
#
# COMPACT_ATOMS: atom_id res chain seq x y z
N MET A 1 32.66 11.60 1.74
CA MET A 1 33.87 11.32 0.93
C MET A 1 33.45 10.55 -0.31
N ALA A 2 34.19 10.65 -1.42
CA ALA A 2 33.89 9.93 -2.66
C ALA A 2 34.82 8.72 -2.80
N SER A 3 34.25 7.54 -2.98
CA SER A 3 34.96 6.28 -3.23
C SER A 3 34.55 5.74 -4.60
N GLN A 4 35.48 5.11 -5.31
CA GLN A 4 35.23 4.48 -6.61
C GLN A 4 35.71 3.04 -6.59
N TYR A 5 34.88 2.14 -7.11
CA TYR A 5 35.13 0.71 -7.22
C TYR A 5 34.98 0.29 -8.69
N ALA A 6 35.79 -0.66 -9.17
CA ALA A 6 35.80 -1.02 -10.60
C ALA A 6 36.00 -2.51 -10.82
N THR A 7 35.30 -3.06 -11.81
CA THR A 7 35.54 -4.38 -12.42
C THR A 7 36.11 -4.19 -13.83
N SER A 8 36.24 -5.28 -14.61
CA SER A 8 36.61 -5.18 -16.03
C SER A 8 35.61 -4.36 -16.84
N ASP A 9 34.32 -4.43 -16.48
CA ASP A 9 33.23 -4.03 -17.37
C ASP A 9 32.31 -2.95 -16.77
N ALA A 10 32.54 -2.54 -15.50
CA ALA A 10 31.75 -1.51 -14.85
C ALA A 10 32.52 -0.77 -13.73
N THR A 11 32.03 0.42 -13.38
CA THR A 11 32.53 1.24 -12.27
C THR A 11 31.38 1.70 -11.38
N LEU A 12 31.55 1.63 -10.06
CA LEU A 12 30.61 2.13 -9.05
C LEU A 12 31.24 3.28 -8.27
N ASP A 13 30.67 4.47 -8.38
CA ASP A 13 31.00 5.62 -7.55
C ASP A 13 30.04 5.72 -6.36
N TYR A 14 30.58 5.93 -5.17
CA TYR A 14 29.83 6.09 -3.93
C TYR A 14 30.20 7.42 -3.25
N THR A 15 29.18 8.17 -2.84
CA THR A 15 29.34 9.43 -2.10
C THR A 15 28.34 9.53 -0.97
N VAL A 16 28.79 10.02 0.19
CA VAL A 16 27.91 10.48 1.27
C VAL A 16 27.58 11.95 1.01
N SER A 17 26.30 12.23 0.77
CA SER A 17 25.82 13.57 0.38
C SER A 17 25.32 14.41 1.56
N ASP A 18 24.85 13.76 2.62
CA ASP A 18 24.49 14.41 3.89
C ASP A 18 24.68 13.41 5.06
N GLN A 19 24.90 13.90 6.28
CA GLN A 19 25.13 13.08 7.48
C GLN A 19 24.71 13.82 8.76
N TRP A 20 23.97 13.12 9.62
CA TRP A 20 23.55 13.57 10.95
C TRP A 20 24.00 12.58 12.02
N GLN A 21 23.55 12.79 13.27
CA GLN A 21 24.08 12.09 14.46
C GLN A 21 24.04 10.57 14.34
N ASP A 22 22.96 10.01 13.78
CA ASP A 22 22.73 8.56 13.71
C ASP A 22 22.34 8.09 12.29
N GLY A 23 22.61 8.87 11.24
CA GLY A 23 22.31 8.47 9.87
C GLY A 23 22.94 9.35 8.78
N PHE A 24 22.80 8.91 7.53
CA PHE A 24 23.39 9.57 6.38
C PHE A 24 22.65 9.26 5.07
N VAL A 25 22.92 10.07 4.04
CA VAL A 25 22.42 9.90 2.68
C VAL A 25 23.54 9.40 1.77
N GLY A 26 23.46 8.15 1.35
CA GLY A 26 24.34 7.54 0.35
C GLY A 26 23.84 7.78 -1.08
N ARG A 27 24.74 8.15 -1.98
CA ARG A 27 24.48 8.24 -3.43
C ARG A 27 25.45 7.38 -4.20
N MET A 28 24.91 6.67 -5.18
CA MET A 28 25.60 5.66 -5.97
C MET A 28 25.44 5.96 -7.46
N ALA A 29 26.52 5.81 -8.23
CA ALA A 29 26.50 5.90 -9.67
C ALA A 29 27.24 4.70 -10.29
N LEU A 30 26.49 3.84 -10.97
CA LEU A 30 27.00 2.64 -11.64
C LEU A 30 27.13 2.92 -13.14
N SER A 31 28.35 2.94 -13.66
CA SER A 31 28.60 3.09 -15.10
C SER A 31 29.01 1.75 -15.71
N SER A 32 28.38 1.35 -16.81
CA SER A 32 28.75 0.14 -17.55
C SER A 32 29.58 0.48 -18.80
N GLN A 33 30.65 -0.26 -19.07
CA GLN A 33 31.48 -0.09 -20.26
C GLN A 33 30.93 -0.84 -21.48
N GLU A 34 30.22 -1.95 -21.27
CA GLU A 34 29.68 -2.80 -22.34
C GLU A 34 28.14 -2.78 -22.43
N GLY A 35 27.48 -2.02 -21.53
CA GLY A 35 26.04 -2.07 -21.33
C GLY A 35 25.63 -3.15 -20.34
N ALA A 36 24.36 -3.16 -19.92
CA ALA A 36 23.79 -4.13 -18.99
C ALA A 36 22.28 -4.23 -19.22
N ASN A 37 21.69 -5.41 -19.01
CA ASN A 37 20.23 -5.56 -18.97
C ASN A 37 19.86 -6.24 -17.65
N GLY A 38 19.59 -5.43 -16.63
CA GLY A 38 19.36 -5.90 -15.26
C GLY A 38 20.63 -5.91 -14.43
N TRP A 39 21.25 -4.74 -14.22
CA TRP A 39 22.45 -4.65 -13.38
C TRP A 39 22.17 -5.02 -11.93
N ARG A 40 23.15 -5.67 -11.30
CA ARG A 40 23.18 -6.00 -9.88
C ARG A 40 24.53 -5.64 -9.29
N ILE A 41 24.51 -5.17 -8.04
CA ILE A 41 25.71 -4.95 -7.26
C ILE A 41 25.57 -5.60 -5.90
N ALA A 42 26.67 -6.04 -5.33
CA ALA A 42 26.75 -6.43 -3.93
C ALA A 42 27.86 -5.65 -3.24
N PHE A 43 27.64 -5.23 -2.01
CA PHE A 43 28.66 -4.55 -1.20
C PHE A 43 28.35 -4.72 0.29
N ARG A 44 29.37 -4.58 1.14
CA ARG A 44 29.20 -4.53 2.58
C ARG A 44 29.20 -3.11 3.11
N LEU A 45 28.25 -2.82 4.00
CA LEU A 45 28.05 -1.55 4.68
C LEU A 45 27.63 -1.83 6.13
N ASP A 46 28.41 -1.35 7.10
CA ASP A 46 28.09 -1.43 8.54
C ASP A 46 27.12 -0.31 8.96
N ALA A 47 25.96 -0.29 8.28
CA ALA A 47 24.84 0.60 8.52
C ALA A 47 23.55 -0.02 7.95
N GLU A 48 22.40 0.33 8.52
CA GLU A 48 21.09 -0.15 8.08
C GLU A 48 20.50 0.78 7.01
N ILE A 49 20.18 0.28 5.82
CA ILE A 49 19.50 1.09 4.78
C ILE A 49 17.99 1.16 5.08
N ASP A 50 17.49 2.33 5.49
CA ASP A 50 16.08 2.54 5.84
C ASP A 50 15.18 2.79 4.63
N ALA A 51 15.72 3.45 3.60
CA ALA A 51 14.99 3.72 2.37
C ALA A 51 15.97 3.77 1.20
N ILE A 52 15.55 3.25 0.05
CA ILE A 52 16.31 3.25 -1.20
C ILE A 52 15.42 3.76 -2.32
N TRP A 53 15.97 4.56 -3.24
CA TRP A 53 15.27 5.07 -4.42
C TRP A 53 16.09 4.83 -5.68
N ASN A 54 15.41 4.67 -6.81
CA ASN A 54 16.00 4.29 -8.11
C ASN A 54 16.77 2.96 -8.08
N ALA A 55 16.57 2.11 -7.08
CA ALA A 55 17.12 0.77 -6.99
C ALA A 55 16.30 -0.06 -5.98
N ARG A 56 16.48 -1.38 -5.98
CA ARG A 56 15.85 -2.29 -5.02
C ARG A 56 16.90 -3.11 -4.27
N ILE A 57 16.69 -3.32 -2.97
CA ILE A 57 17.43 -4.33 -2.19
C ILE A 57 16.80 -5.69 -2.47
N ILE A 58 17.57 -6.65 -2.97
CA ILE A 58 17.10 -8.03 -3.19
C ILE A 58 17.62 -9.03 -2.17
N SER A 59 18.66 -8.66 -1.43
CA SER A 59 19.14 -9.44 -0.30
C SER A 59 19.89 -8.52 0.65
N HIS A 60 19.68 -8.71 1.94
CA HIS A 60 20.44 -8.10 3.02
C HIS A 60 20.72 -9.18 4.06
N ILE A 61 21.98 -9.56 4.25
CA ILE A 61 22.38 -10.61 5.20
C ILE A 61 23.61 -10.13 5.95
N ASN A 62 23.44 -9.84 7.25
CA ASN A 62 24.41 -9.05 8.03
C ASN A 62 24.77 -7.78 7.25
N ASP A 63 26.01 -7.33 7.28
CA ASP A 63 26.41 -6.09 6.61
C ASP A 63 26.41 -6.18 5.07
N THR A 64 26.01 -7.29 4.44
CA THR A 64 26.08 -7.49 2.98
C THR A 64 24.75 -7.17 2.30
N TYR A 65 24.76 -6.15 1.44
CA TYR A 65 23.63 -5.76 0.60
C TYR A 65 23.82 -6.27 -0.82
N VAL A 66 22.72 -6.74 -1.43
CA VAL A 66 22.61 -6.99 -2.87
C VAL A 66 21.53 -6.08 -3.42
N ILE A 67 21.93 -5.19 -4.31
CA ILE A 67 21.11 -4.14 -4.90
C ILE A 67 20.95 -4.39 -6.40
N GLU A 68 19.79 -4.05 -6.93
CA GLU A 68 19.41 -4.28 -8.30
C GLU A 68 18.72 -3.05 -8.90
N GLY A 69 18.90 -2.83 -10.20
CA GLY A 69 18.24 -1.75 -10.93
C GLY A 69 16.73 -1.94 -11.06
N VAL A 70 15.99 -0.83 -11.05
CA VAL A 70 14.55 -0.80 -11.28
C VAL A 70 14.25 -0.62 -12.77
N SER A 71 13.01 -0.89 -13.21
CA SER A 71 12.64 -1.06 -14.63
C SER A 71 13.14 0.06 -15.56
N TYR A 72 13.11 1.32 -15.15
CA TYR A 72 13.52 2.45 -15.98
C TYR A 72 15.03 2.74 -16.00
N ASN A 73 15.82 2.13 -15.11
CA ASN A 73 17.28 2.34 -15.07
C ASN A 73 18.10 1.05 -15.04
N SER A 74 17.47 -0.11 -15.16
CA SER A 74 18.11 -1.43 -15.15
C SER A 74 18.80 -1.77 -16.47
N SER A 75 18.39 -1.14 -17.57
CA SER A 75 19.06 -1.25 -18.88
C SER A 75 20.04 -0.09 -19.06
N LEU A 76 21.29 -0.43 -19.34
CA LEU A 76 22.38 0.50 -19.63
C LEU A 76 22.93 0.18 -21.00
N THR A 77 23.12 1.20 -21.84
CA THR A 77 23.96 1.06 -23.03
C THR A 77 25.43 1.27 -22.66
N ALA A 78 26.35 0.92 -23.57
CA ALA A 78 27.78 1.08 -23.33
C ALA A 78 28.14 2.55 -23.06
N GLY A 79 28.67 2.82 -21.87
CA GLY A 79 29.02 4.16 -21.38
C GLY A 79 27.93 4.85 -20.57
N ASP A 80 26.74 4.25 -20.41
CA ASP A 80 25.67 4.82 -19.59
C ASP A 80 25.92 4.63 -18.09
N THR A 81 25.32 5.51 -17.31
CA THR A 81 25.38 5.51 -15.84
C THR A 81 23.98 5.41 -15.24
N ALA A 82 23.72 4.37 -14.45
CA ALA A 82 22.57 4.31 -13.55
C ALA A 82 22.91 5.05 -12.25
N THR A 83 21.96 5.81 -11.70
CA THR A 83 22.11 6.45 -10.40
C THR A 83 21.00 6.03 -9.45
N PHE A 84 21.38 5.81 -8.20
CA PHE A 84 20.46 5.51 -7.12
C PHE A 84 20.99 6.05 -5.80
N GLY A 85 20.15 6.07 -4.78
CA GLY A 85 20.57 6.51 -3.46
C GLY A 85 19.76 5.87 -2.36
N PHE A 86 20.20 6.09 -1.13
CA PHE A 86 19.57 5.55 0.05
C PHE A 86 19.79 6.44 1.27
N THR A 87 18.88 6.35 2.24
CA THR A 87 19.10 6.82 3.62
C THR A 87 19.46 5.63 4.47
N ALA A 88 20.47 5.77 5.33
CA ALA A 88 20.89 4.72 6.24
C ALA A 88 21.07 5.22 7.67
N ARG A 89 20.77 4.36 8.65
CA ARG A 89 21.05 4.52 10.07
C ARG A 89 22.37 3.86 10.44
N GLY A 90 23.25 4.62 11.08
CA GLY A 90 24.59 4.16 11.46
C GLY A 90 25.63 5.26 11.33
N THR A 91 26.73 5.10 12.07
CA THR A 91 27.84 6.07 12.05
C THR A 91 28.95 5.69 11.10
N ASP A 92 29.07 4.41 10.72
CA ASP A 92 30.03 3.97 9.72
C ASP A 92 29.43 4.13 8.31
N THR A 93 29.95 5.10 7.58
CA THR A 93 29.50 5.37 6.21
C THR A 93 30.35 4.65 5.18
N SER A 94 31.30 3.80 5.59
CA SER A 94 32.29 3.19 4.71
C SER A 94 31.77 1.89 4.09
N ILE A 95 32.08 1.70 2.81
CA ILE A 95 31.83 0.46 2.10
C ILE A 95 33.12 -0.33 2.03
N ASP A 96 33.07 -1.61 2.42
CA ASP A 96 34.20 -2.53 2.33
C ASP A 96 34.55 -2.76 0.86
N ALA A 97 35.70 -2.25 0.44
CA ALA A 97 36.15 -2.30 -0.95
C ALA A 97 36.31 -3.72 -1.49
N ASP A 98 36.70 -4.68 -0.63
CA ASP A 98 36.95 -6.06 -1.02
C ASP A 98 35.65 -6.88 -1.18
N SER A 99 34.52 -6.29 -0.76
CA SER A 99 33.20 -6.92 -0.86
C SER A 99 32.42 -6.54 -2.13
N VAL A 100 32.89 -5.54 -2.87
CA VAL A 100 32.14 -4.99 -4.01
C VAL A 100 32.16 -5.98 -5.18
N SER A 101 30.98 -6.48 -5.55
CA SER A 101 30.76 -7.25 -6.77
C SER A 101 29.78 -6.51 -7.67
N ILE A 102 30.05 -6.47 -8.96
CA ILE A 102 29.19 -5.83 -9.97
C ILE A 102 28.90 -6.86 -11.05
N ASP A 103 27.63 -7.23 -11.19
CA ASP A 103 27.14 -8.05 -12.28
C ASP A 103 26.36 -7.16 -13.24
N SER A 104 27.03 -6.79 -14.33
CA SER A 104 26.47 -6.02 -15.44
C SER A 104 26.37 -6.86 -16.72
N THR A 105 26.36 -8.19 -16.60
CA THR A 105 26.48 -9.08 -17.76
C THR A 105 25.36 -8.83 -18.78
N PRO A 106 25.68 -8.69 -20.08
CA PRO A 106 24.67 -8.63 -21.14
C PRO A 106 23.94 -9.98 -21.24
N VAL A 107 22.60 -9.98 -21.18
CA VAL A 107 21.82 -11.18 -21.51
C VAL A 107 21.99 -11.48 -23.00
N GLU A 108 22.77 -12.51 -23.36
CA GLU A 108 22.85 -13.00 -24.73
C GLU A 108 21.51 -13.63 -25.14
N THR A 109 20.88 -13.07 -26.18
CA THR A 109 19.73 -13.70 -26.84
C THR A 109 20.21 -14.86 -27.72
N GLY A 110 20.32 -16.05 -27.14
CA GLY A 110 20.61 -17.31 -27.82
C GLY A 110 19.61 -18.42 -27.44
N PRO A 111 19.31 -19.38 -28.33
CA PRO A 111 18.22 -20.33 -28.15
C PRO A 111 18.52 -21.38 -27.07
N VAL A 112 17.47 -21.72 -26.32
CA VAL A 112 17.44 -22.68 -25.21
C VAL A 112 17.68 -24.12 -25.71
N ASP A 113 18.55 -24.86 -25.04
CA ASP A 113 18.61 -26.34 -25.06
C ASP A 113 18.71 -26.83 -23.60
N PRO A 114 18.08 -27.96 -23.20
CA PRO A 114 17.78 -28.26 -21.81
C PRO A 114 18.84 -29.10 -21.09
N ASP A 115 18.91 -28.85 -19.78
CA ASP A 115 19.39 -29.71 -18.67
C ASP A 115 20.91 -29.96 -18.53
N PRO A 116 21.46 -29.85 -17.30
CA PRO A 116 21.79 -31.09 -16.58
C PRO A 116 21.60 -31.09 -15.04
N GLU A 117 21.07 -32.22 -14.56
CA GLU A 117 21.41 -33.02 -13.36
C GLU A 117 21.60 -32.36 -11.96
N GLU A 118 20.75 -32.77 -11.01
CA GLU A 118 20.81 -32.52 -9.55
C GLU A 118 22.03 -33.15 -8.85
N PRO A 119 22.44 -32.61 -7.68
CA PRO A 119 23.11 -33.40 -6.64
C PRO A 119 22.37 -33.49 -5.28
N ASP A 120 22.53 -34.66 -4.65
CA ASP A 120 22.00 -35.23 -3.39
C ASP A 120 22.49 -34.52 -2.08
N PRO A 121 21.81 -34.65 -0.91
CA PRO A 121 21.92 -33.78 0.26
C PRO A 121 22.90 -34.28 1.35
N GLY A 122 23.42 -33.35 2.16
CA GLY A 122 24.25 -33.62 3.33
C GLY A 122 23.90 -32.71 4.51
N GLU A 123 23.90 -33.30 5.71
CA GLU A 123 23.32 -32.91 7.02
C GLU A 123 23.89 -31.66 7.76
N PRO A 124 23.25 -31.21 8.87
CA PRO A 124 23.26 -29.82 9.39
C PRO A 124 24.22 -29.56 10.56
N ASP A 125 24.41 -28.29 10.93
CA ASP A 125 25.15 -27.85 12.12
C ASP A 125 24.59 -26.49 12.67
N PRO A 126 24.92 -26.04 13.90
CA PRO A 126 23.99 -25.95 15.03
C PRO A 126 23.43 -24.55 15.37
N VAL A 127 22.39 -24.54 16.21
CA VAL A 127 21.61 -23.38 16.71
C VAL A 127 22.23 -22.73 17.95
N ASP A 128 22.04 -21.40 18.13
CA ASP A 128 21.75 -20.61 19.38
C ASP A 128 22.56 -19.28 19.48
N PRO A 129 22.12 -18.16 20.13
CA PRO A 129 20.79 -17.65 20.53
C PRO A 129 20.43 -16.25 19.90
N ALA A 130 19.14 -15.91 19.84
CA ALA A 130 18.63 -14.58 19.43
C ALA A 130 18.65 -13.54 20.58
N PRO A 131 18.76 -12.22 20.28
CA PRO A 131 17.64 -11.32 20.58
C PRO A 131 17.43 -10.07 19.65
N VAL A 132 16.20 -9.97 19.13
CA VAL A 132 15.25 -8.84 18.81
C VAL A 132 15.57 -7.69 17.81
N ASP A 133 14.65 -7.54 16.84
CA ASP A 133 14.52 -6.60 15.69
C ASP A 133 13.21 -5.75 15.79
N PRO A 134 13.04 -4.64 15.01
CA PRO A 134 11.75 -4.37 14.37
C PRO A 134 11.84 -3.79 12.92
N SER A 135 11.66 -4.62 11.88
CA SER A 135 10.53 -4.57 10.91
C SER A 135 10.70 -5.67 9.84
N PRO A 136 9.64 -6.42 9.50
CA PRO A 136 9.76 -7.84 9.20
C PRO A 136 9.94 -8.17 7.69
N GLY A 137 10.93 -9.00 7.35
CA GLY A 137 11.10 -9.66 6.05
C GLY A 137 10.20 -10.90 5.88
N PRO A 138 10.32 -11.66 4.77
CA PRO A 138 9.47 -12.84 4.49
C PRO A 138 9.50 -13.95 5.55
N GLY A 139 10.46 -13.93 6.47
CA GLY A 139 10.56 -14.85 7.62
C GLY A 139 9.95 -14.31 8.92
N ASP A 140 9.46 -13.08 8.91
CA ASP A 140 8.99 -12.39 10.12
C ASP A 140 7.47 -12.13 10.09
N TYR A 141 6.80 -12.39 8.97
CA TYR A 141 5.34 -12.46 8.90
C TYR A 141 4.85 -13.84 9.33
N VAL A 142 3.84 -13.87 10.19
CA VAL A 142 3.24 -15.11 10.68
C VAL A 142 2.41 -15.75 9.58
N ASP A 143 2.74 -16.99 9.27
CA ASP A 143 1.98 -17.85 8.36
C ASP A 143 0.60 -18.19 8.95
N ILE A 144 -0.47 -18.13 8.15
CA ILE A 144 -1.84 -18.41 8.60
C ILE A 144 -2.00 -19.80 9.23
N THR A 145 -1.19 -20.79 8.84
CA THR A 145 -1.20 -22.14 9.39
C THR A 145 -0.76 -22.19 10.85
N SER A 146 -0.09 -21.13 11.33
CA SER A 146 0.23 -20.94 12.75
C SER A 146 -1.02 -20.76 13.62
N PHE A 147 -2.13 -20.26 13.03
CA PHE A 147 -3.41 -20.08 13.73
C PHE A 147 -4.31 -21.33 13.69
N GLY A 148 -3.90 -22.35 12.94
CA GLY A 148 -4.72 -23.52 12.66
C GLY A 148 -4.54 -24.00 11.22
N ASN A 149 -4.83 -25.27 11.00
CA ASN A 149 -4.63 -25.91 9.72
C ASN A 149 -5.77 -26.90 9.44
N PHE A 150 -6.37 -26.77 8.27
CA PHE A 150 -7.56 -27.48 7.86
C PHE A 150 -7.35 -28.32 6.60
N HIS A 151 -6.12 -28.82 6.35
CA HIS A 151 -5.78 -29.64 5.18
C HIS A 151 -6.71 -30.84 4.92
N GLY A 152 -7.44 -31.35 5.93
CA GLY A 152 -8.41 -32.42 5.75
C GLY A 152 -9.74 -31.99 5.09
N SER A 153 -9.95 -30.69 4.90
CA SER A 153 -11.24 -30.13 4.43
C SER A 153 -11.30 -29.93 2.91
N SER A 154 -10.15 -29.95 2.21
CA SER A 154 -10.05 -30.03 0.76
C SER A 154 -8.69 -30.60 0.34
N SER A 155 -8.58 -31.17 -0.87
CA SER A 155 -7.36 -31.81 -1.35
C SER A 155 -6.24 -30.83 -1.74
N HIS A 156 -6.44 -29.52 -1.53
CA HIS A 156 -5.64 -28.48 -2.17
C HIS A 156 -5.25 -27.34 -1.25
N THR A 157 -4.35 -27.58 -0.29
CA THR A 157 -4.16 -26.65 0.83
C THR A 157 -2.72 -26.57 1.33
N GLY A 158 -1.80 -27.30 0.69
CA GLY A 158 -0.42 -27.48 1.12
C GLY A 158 0.59 -26.57 0.41
N HIS A 159 1.83 -26.57 0.91
CA HIS A 159 2.94 -25.84 0.28
C HIS A 159 3.35 -26.42 -1.07
N ASP A 160 3.16 -27.72 -1.25
CA ASP A 160 3.42 -28.45 -2.49
C ASP A 160 2.60 -27.91 -3.65
N GLU A 161 1.56 -27.13 -3.40
CA GLU A 161 0.72 -26.52 -4.40
C GLU A 161 1.01 -25.04 -4.65
N LEU A 162 2.00 -24.41 -4.02
CA LEU A 162 2.38 -23.02 -4.27
C LEU A 162 3.20 -22.88 -5.58
N HIS A 163 2.62 -23.28 -6.71
CA HIS A 163 3.24 -23.17 -8.03
C HIS A 163 2.81 -21.91 -8.78
N GLY A 164 3.60 -21.50 -9.77
CA GLY A 164 3.22 -20.40 -10.67
C GLY A 164 3.16 -19.04 -9.95
N GLY A 165 4.09 -18.78 -9.02
CA GLY A 165 4.21 -17.50 -8.32
C GLY A 165 3.25 -17.29 -7.15
N ARG A 166 2.45 -18.30 -6.79
CA ARG A 166 1.59 -18.30 -5.59
C ARG A 166 2.41 -18.32 -4.30
N THR A 167 1.88 -17.68 -3.26
CA THR A 167 2.52 -17.61 -1.94
C THR A 167 1.55 -18.04 -0.83
N ALA A 168 2.12 -18.38 0.32
CA ALA A 168 1.37 -18.62 1.55
C ALA A 168 0.64 -17.35 2.01
N ILE A 169 -0.51 -17.51 2.68
CA ILE A 169 -1.15 -16.40 3.38
C ILE A 169 -0.35 -16.11 4.65
N THR A 170 0.09 -14.86 4.80
CA THR A 170 0.85 -14.39 5.97
C THR A 170 0.30 -13.06 6.47
N THR A 171 0.68 -12.65 7.68
CA THR A 171 0.33 -11.34 8.26
C THR A 171 0.81 -10.12 7.47
N GLU A 172 1.60 -10.30 6.40
CA GLU A 172 1.87 -9.23 5.43
C GLU A 172 0.56 -8.70 4.82
N ALA A 173 -0.45 -9.56 4.67
CA ALA A 173 -1.79 -9.17 4.23
C ALA A 173 -2.46 -8.16 5.17
N LEU A 174 -2.20 -8.24 6.49
CA LEU A 174 -2.73 -7.27 7.45
C LEU A 174 -2.12 -5.89 7.25
N VAL A 175 -0.85 -5.82 6.84
CA VAL A 175 -0.18 -4.56 6.51
C VAL A 175 -0.80 -3.94 5.25
N ALA A 176 -1.00 -4.73 4.19
CA ALA A 176 -1.68 -4.25 2.97
C ALA A 176 -3.12 -3.79 3.25
N TYR A 177 -3.87 -4.58 4.03
CA TYR A 177 -5.23 -4.27 4.46
C TYR A 177 -5.30 -2.96 5.24
N ASN A 178 -4.44 -2.77 6.23
CA ASN A 178 -4.40 -1.54 7.02
C ASN A 178 -3.88 -0.36 6.20
N GLY A 179 -3.00 -0.58 5.22
CA GLY A 179 -2.63 0.42 4.23
C GLY A 179 -3.83 0.94 3.45
N LEU A 180 -4.68 0.04 2.95
CA LEU A 180 -5.93 0.41 2.27
C LEU A 180 -6.90 1.15 3.20
N ARG A 181 -7.05 0.69 4.45
CA ARG A 181 -7.88 1.39 5.45
C ARG A 181 -7.39 2.80 5.72
N ASN A 182 -6.08 2.98 5.91
CA ASN A 182 -5.49 4.29 6.17
C ASN A 182 -5.66 5.23 4.97
N PHE A 183 -5.50 4.73 3.74
CA PHE A 183 -5.81 5.50 2.53
C PHE A 183 -7.26 6.00 2.53
N LEU A 184 -8.20 5.18 2.96
CA LEU A 184 -9.63 5.51 3.05
C LEU A 184 -10.01 6.28 4.33
N GLY A 185 -9.04 6.64 5.18
CA GLY A 185 -9.27 7.38 6.43
C GLY A 185 -9.80 6.54 7.60
N TYR A 186 -9.77 5.21 7.51
CA TYR A 186 -10.13 4.31 8.61
C TYR A 186 -8.91 3.96 9.46
N GLN A 187 -9.12 3.79 10.77
CA GLN A 187 -8.09 3.29 11.68
C GLN A 187 -7.68 1.86 11.33
N ASN A 188 -6.43 1.50 11.65
CA ASN A 188 -5.96 0.11 11.61
C ASN A 188 -6.91 -0.81 12.40
N ALA A 189 -7.19 -1.99 11.86
CA ALA A 189 -7.88 -3.04 12.58
C ALA A 189 -6.91 -4.18 12.93
N GLU A 190 -7.12 -4.77 14.10
CA GLU A 190 -6.45 -5.99 14.54
C GLU A 190 -7.15 -7.23 13.95
N LEU A 191 -6.40 -8.33 13.77
CA LEU A 191 -6.96 -9.58 13.23
C LEU A 191 -8.20 -10.04 13.97
N GLU A 192 -8.22 -9.95 15.30
CA GLU A 192 -9.35 -10.38 16.11
C GLU A 192 -10.60 -9.53 15.87
N THR A 193 -10.44 -8.26 15.48
CA THR A 193 -11.54 -7.35 15.13
C THR A 193 -12.15 -7.77 13.80
N ILE A 194 -11.30 -8.04 12.81
CA ILE A 194 -11.71 -8.51 11.48
C ILE A 194 -12.37 -9.89 11.59
N GLY A 195 -11.78 -10.79 12.37
CA GLY A 195 -12.33 -12.11 12.62
C GLY A 195 -13.69 -12.03 13.32
N ARG A 196 -13.84 -11.17 14.33
CA ARG A 196 -15.13 -10.95 15.00
C ARG A 196 -16.19 -10.46 14.02
N TRP A 197 -15.85 -9.47 13.19
CA TRP A 197 -16.74 -8.98 12.14
C TRP A 197 -17.21 -10.12 11.21
N ALA A 198 -16.31 -11.01 10.80
CA ALA A 198 -16.68 -12.15 9.96
C ALA A 198 -17.62 -13.14 10.67
N PHE A 199 -17.39 -13.43 11.95
CA PHE A 199 -18.30 -14.26 12.76
C PHE A 199 -19.69 -13.62 12.91
N ASP A 200 -19.74 -12.31 13.14
CA ASP A 200 -20.99 -11.59 13.36
C ASP A 200 -21.83 -11.44 12.07
N ASN A 201 -21.23 -11.70 10.90
CA ASN A 201 -21.84 -11.59 9.57
C ASN A 201 -22.02 -12.94 8.85
N ASP A 202 -22.07 -14.05 9.59
CA ASP A 202 -22.29 -15.41 9.04
C ASP A 202 -21.31 -15.82 7.92
N LEU A 203 -20.08 -15.28 7.98
CA LEU A 203 -19.00 -15.56 7.03
C LEU A 203 -18.15 -16.79 7.42
N THR A 204 -18.45 -17.41 8.55
CA THR A 204 -17.74 -18.58 9.08
C THR A 204 -18.63 -19.80 9.16
N ASN A 205 -18.05 -21.01 9.07
CA ASN A 205 -18.82 -22.27 9.12
C ASN A 205 -19.36 -22.65 10.51
N ASN A 206 -19.14 -21.78 11.50
CA ASN A 206 -19.52 -21.97 12.89
C ASN A 206 -19.92 -20.63 13.51
N ASP A 207 -20.91 -20.68 14.41
CA ASP A 207 -21.49 -19.47 15.03
C ASP A 207 -20.59 -18.83 16.11
N GLN A 208 -19.52 -19.50 16.55
CA GLN A 208 -18.69 -19.05 17.67
C GLN A 208 -17.22 -19.39 17.48
N ALA A 209 -16.34 -18.40 17.63
CA ALA A 209 -14.91 -18.59 17.63
C ALA A 209 -14.38 -19.39 18.83
N TRP A 210 -13.34 -20.19 18.62
CA TRP A 210 -12.56 -20.88 19.64
C TRP A 210 -11.05 -20.84 19.34
N GLY A 211 -10.23 -20.86 20.39
CA GLY A 211 -8.78 -20.84 20.21
C GLY A 211 -8.31 -19.61 19.40
N GLN A 212 -7.66 -19.86 18.27
CA GLN A 212 -7.07 -18.83 17.40
C GLN A 212 -7.90 -18.53 16.14
N ASP A 213 -9.18 -18.93 16.12
CA ASP A 213 -10.04 -18.70 14.95
C ASP A 213 -10.17 -17.23 14.60
N LEU A 214 -10.32 -16.34 15.60
CA LEU A 214 -10.46 -14.91 15.34
C LEU A 214 -9.26 -14.37 14.54
N GLN A 215 -8.06 -14.87 14.85
CA GLN A 215 -6.84 -14.44 14.18
C GLN A 215 -6.73 -15.01 12.77
N GLY A 216 -6.98 -16.32 12.59
CA GLY A 216 -6.89 -16.94 11.27
C GLY A 216 -8.02 -16.53 10.31
N VAL A 217 -9.26 -16.44 10.81
CA VAL A 217 -10.40 -15.87 10.06
C VAL A 217 -10.13 -14.41 9.72
N GLY A 218 -9.66 -13.64 10.70
CA GLY A 218 -9.28 -12.23 10.49
C GLY A 218 -8.20 -12.07 9.42
N LEU A 219 -7.18 -12.93 9.43
CA LEU A 219 -6.10 -12.86 8.45
C LEU A 219 -6.57 -13.23 7.04
N TYR A 220 -7.44 -14.22 6.92
CA TYR A 220 -8.04 -14.59 5.64
C TYR A 220 -8.85 -13.43 5.05
N TYR A 221 -9.73 -12.80 5.86
CA TYR A 221 -10.57 -11.69 5.38
C TYR A 221 -9.77 -10.41 5.16
N ALA A 222 -8.72 -10.14 5.94
CA ALA A 222 -7.78 -9.05 5.67
C ALA A 222 -7.10 -9.23 4.29
N MET A 223 -6.69 -10.46 3.97
CA MET A 223 -6.12 -10.80 2.66
C MET A 223 -7.12 -10.58 1.53
N GLN A 224 -8.36 -11.08 1.66
CA GLN A 224 -9.38 -10.90 0.61
C GLN A 224 -9.73 -9.42 0.40
N ALA A 225 -9.88 -8.67 1.48
CA ALA A 225 -10.11 -7.23 1.45
C ALA A 225 -8.97 -6.49 0.75
N ALA A 226 -7.71 -6.77 1.11
CA ALA A 226 -6.54 -6.15 0.50
C ALA A 226 -6.38 -6.51 -0.99
N LYS A 227 -6.86 -7.68 -1.42
CA LYS A 227 -6.83 -8.09 -2.82
C LYS A 227 -7.82 -7.33 -3.69
N VAL A 228 -9.00 -6.96 -3.17
CA VAL A 228 -10.14 -6.53 -3.99
C VAL A 228 -10.71 -5.18 -3.59
N GLY A 229 -10.79 -4.86 -2.31
CA GLY A 229 -11.56 -3.71 -1.79
C GLY A 229 -10.98 -2.32 -2.10
N TRP A 230 -9.91 -2.24 -2.88
CA TRP A 230 -9.35 -0.99 -3.41
C TRP A 230 -9.91 -0.61 -4.78
N ILE A 231 -10.60 -1.55 -5.45
CA ILE A 231 -11.17 -1.35 -6.79
C ILE A 231 -12.40 -0.47 -6.67
N ARG A 232 -12.46 0.58 -7.50
CA ARG A 232 -13.65 1.43 -7.60
C ARG A 232 -14.80 0.66 -8.24
N ASP A 233 -16.02 0.92 -7.77
CA ASP A 233 -17.23 0.18 -8.13
C ASP A 233 -17.42 0.05 -9.64
N ASN A 234 -17.30 1.18 -10.35
CA ASN A 234 -17.50 1.25 -11.80
C ASN A 234 -16.38 0.61 -12.64
N ALA A 235 -15.28 0.21 -12.02
CA ALA A 235 -14.20 -0.54 -12.67
C ALA A 235 -14.23 -2.02 -12.33
N PHE A 236 -15.12 -2.47 -11.44
CA PHE A 236 -15.15 -3.85 -11.04
C PHE A 236 -15.64 -4.76 -12.18
N ASP A 237 -14.77 -5.69 -12.55
CA ASP A 237 -15.03 -6.81 -13.44
C ASP A 237 -14.29 -8.03 -12.85
N PRO A 238 -14.93 -9.21 -12.68
CA PRO A 238 -14.24 -10.39 -12.20
C PRO A 238 -12.95 -10.72 -12.97
N GLN A 239 -12.90 -10.44 -14.28
CA GLN A 239 -11.71 -10.65 -15.10
C GLN A 239 -10.53 -9.78 -14.66
N LEU A 240 -10.77 -8.59 -14.11
CA LEU A 240 -9.74 -7.74 -13.52
C LEU A 240 -9.03 -8.47 -12.37
N LEU A 241 -9.78 -9.18 -11.51
CA LEU A 241 -9.20 -9.96 -10.40
C LEU A 241 -8.29 -11.06 -10.92
N ALA A 242 -8.71 -11.75 -11.98
CA ALA A 242 -7.90 -12.79 -12.59
C ALA A 242 -6.62 -12.23 -13.21
N ASP A 243 -6.74 -11.11 -13.92
CA ASP A 243 -5.63 -10.52 -14.65
C ASP A 243 -4.61 -9.91 -13.69
N ILE A 244 -5.04 -9.16 -12.67
CA ILE A 244 -4.10 -8.51 -11.75
C ILE A 244 -3.33 -9.54 -10.92
N GLN A 245 -3.97 -10.63 -10.50
CA GLN A 245 -3.30 -11.69 -9.76
C GLN A 245 -2.35 -12.49 -10.64
N ARG A 246 -2.72 -12.74 -11.90
CA ARG A 246 -1.81 -13.36 -12.87
C ARG A 246 -0.58 -12.47 -13.12
N THR A 247 -0.79 -11.18 -13.32
CA THR A 247 0.29 -10.20 -13.48
C THR A 247 1.16 -10.11 -12.24
N ALA A 248 0.58 -10.14 -11.03
CA ALA A 248 1.34 -10.15 -9.78
C ALA A 248 2.21 -11.41 -9.63
N ARG A 249 1.71 -12.57 -10.07
CA ARG A 249 2.38 -13.86 -9.92
C ARG A 249 3.40 -14.16 -11.01
N LEU A 250 3.15 -13.75 -12.25
CA LEU A 250 3.94 -14.14 -13.44
C LEU A 250 4.50 -12.95 -14.24
N GLY A 251 3.99 -11.74 -14.01
CA GLY A 251 4.33 -10.53 -14.76
C GLY A 251 5.24 -9.57 -13.98
N ASP A 252 5.29 -8.33 -14.43
CA ASP A 252 6.10 -7.29 -13.81
C ASP A 252 5.29 -6.52 -12.73
N PRO A 253 5.87 -6.23 -11.56
CA PRO A 253 5.26 -5.35 -10.56
C PRO A 253 4.78 -3.99 -11.10
N ALA A 254 5.43 -3.42 -12.12
CA ALA A 254 5.01 -2.17 -12.74
C ALA A 254 3.70 -2.31 -13.54
N ASP A 255 3.50 -3.47 -14.18
CA ASP A 255 2.24 -3.77 -14.86
C ASP A 255 1.11 -3.90 -13.84
N VAL A 256 1.39 -4.47 -12.65
CA VAL A 256 0.43 -4.48 -11.53
C VAL A 256 0.06 -3.06 -11.12
N MET A 257 1.04 -2.18 -10.90
CA MET A 257 0.76 -0.80 -10.50
C MET A 257 0.03 0.01 -11.58
N THR A 258 0.28 -0.27 -12.86
CA THR A 258 -0.50 0.32 -13.97
C THR A 258 -1.96 -0.11 -13.90
N MET A 259 -2.21 -1.39 -13.60
CA MET A 259 -3.57 -1.89 -13.40
C MET A 259 -4.24 -1.28 -12.15
N VAL A 260 -3.48 -1.06 -11.07
CA VAL A 260 -3.99 -0.39 -9.87
C VAL A 260 -4.37 1.05 -10.18
N GLU A 261 -3.48 1.84 -10.78
CA GLU A 261 -3.73 3.24 -11.15
C GLU A 261 -5.00 3.39 -12.01
N ALA A 262 -5.22 2.48 -12.97
CA ALA A 262 -6.38 2.54 -13.86
C ALA A 262 -7.73 2.15 -13.21
N ASN A 263 -7.70 1.37 -12.13
CA ASN A 263 -8.91 0.72 -11.57
C ASN A 263 -9.15 0.99 -10.09
N SER A 264 -8.26 1.71 -9.41
CA SER A 264 -8.39 2.05 -7.99
C SER A 264 -9.14 3.37 -7.77
N HIS A 265 -9.50 3.63 -6.53
CA HIS A 265 -9.85 4.98 -6.09
C HIS A 265 -8.68 5.95 -6.34
N GLU A 266 -9.00 7.19 -6.71
CA GLU A 266 -8.01 8.21 -7.05
C GLU A 266 -6.97 8.40 -5.93
N GLY A 267 -5.70 8.39 -6.29
CA GLY A 267 -4.58 8.53 -5.35
C GLY A 267 -4.17 7.25 -4.62
N PHE A 268 -4.87 6.12 -4.77
CA PHE A 268 -4.48 4.87 -4.08
C PHE A 268 -3.13 4.32 -4.58
N ALA A 269 -2.90 4.31 -5.90
CA ALA A 269 -1.61 3.88 -6.46
C ALA A 269 -0.44 4.73 -5.94
N ASP A 270 -0.62 6.06 -5.89
CA ASP A 270 0.35 6.99 -5.33
C ASP A 270 0.56 6.77 -3.84
N TYR A 271 -0.52 6.52 -3.09
CA TYR A 271 -0.45 6.20 -1.67
C TYR A 271 0.40 4.95 -1.42
N LEU A 272 0.22 3.89 -2.21
CA LEU A 272 1.03 2.68 -2.10
C LEU A 272 2.52 2.95 -2.32
N ILE A 273 2.85 3.80 -3.30
CA ILE A 273 4.23 4.19 -3.61
C ILE A 273 4.82 5.02 -2.47
N GLN A 274 4.12 6.06 -2.03
CA GLN A 274 4.59 7.01 -1.01
C GLN A 274 4.81 6.34 0.35
N ASN A 275 3.99 5.33 0.69
CA ASN A 275 4.07 4.63 1.97
C ASN A 275 4.91 3.35 1.91
N GLY A 276 5.61 3.07 0.81
CA GLY A 276 6.42 1.87 0.67
C GLY A 276 5.62 0.55 0.68
N LEU A 277 4.33 0.62 0.37
CA LEU A 277 3.40 -0.52 0.46
C LEU A 277 3.29 -1.33 -0.84
N VAL A 278 3.90 -0.88 -1.94
CA VAL A 278 3.84 -1.57 -3.25
C VAL A 278 4.24 -3.05 -3.13
N GLY A 279 5.35 -3.35 -2.45
CA GLY A 279 5.82 -4.72 -2.28
C GLY A 279 4.82 -5.58 -1.49
N THR A 280 4.37 -5.07 -0.34
CA THR A 280 3.38 -5.70 0.55
C THR A 280 2.06 -5.96 -0.17
N PHE A 281 1.56 -4.98 -0.92
CA PHE A 281 0.34 -5.09 -1.71
C PHE A 281 0.47 -6.17 -2.78
N ILE A 282 1.53 -6.15 -3.58
CA ILE A 282 1.76 -7.13 -4.64
C ILE A 282 1.97 -8.54 -4.07
N ASN A 283 2.68 -8.67 -2.95
CA ASN A 283 2.84 -9.96 -2.27
C ASN A 283 1.51 -10.50 -1.75
N THR A 284 0.62 -9.62 -1.28
CA THR A 284 -0.74 -9.99 -0.87
C THR A 284 -1.58 -10.47 -2.06
N LEU A 285 -1.47 -9.83 -3.24
CA LEU A 285 -2.11 -10.30 -4.48
C LEU A 285 -1.67 -11.71 -4.88
N LYS A 286 -0.43 -12.11 -4.57
CA LYS A 286 0.10 -13.45 -4.89
C LYS A 286 -0.46 -14.55 -3.99
N MET A 287 -0.93 -14.22 -2.78
CA MET A 287 -1.33 -15.22 -1.78
C MET A 287 -2.42 -16.15 -2.29
N GLU A 288 -2.32 -17.43 -1.98
CA GLU A 288 -3.30 -18.44 -2.41
C GLU A 288 -4.44 -18.57 -1.37
N PRO A 289 -5.70 -18.23 -1.71
CA PRO A 289 -6.82 -18.31 -0.76
C PRO A 289 -7.04 -19.70 -0.16
N HIS A 290 -6.68 -20.76 -0.89
CA HIS A 290 -6.82 -22.14 -0.41
C HIS A 290 -5.77 -22.56 0.63
N TYR A 291 -4.68 -21.80 0.75
CA TYR A 291 -3.53 -22.19 1.56
C TYR A 291 -3.91 -22.39 3.04
N GLY A 292 -3.43 -23.50 3.63
CA GLY A 292 -3.77 -23.91 5.00
C GLY A 292 -5.20 -24.44 5.17
N GLY A 293 -6.01 -24.47 4.12
CA GLY A 293 -7.37 -25.01 4.11
C GLY A 293 -8.41 -24.14 4.80
N TRP A 294 -8.05 -22.91 5.17
CA TRP A 294 -8.93 -21.99 5.88
C TRP A 294 -10.23 -21.74 5.12
N MET A 295 -10.16 -21.59 3.80
CA MET A 295 -11.31 -21.35 2.92
C MET A 295 -12.48 -22.31 3.17
N HIS A 296 -12.21 -23.63 3.20
CA HIS A 296 -13.25 -24.65 3.40
C HIS A 296 -13.40 -25.07 4.85
N GLY A 297 -12.30 -25.01 5.61
CA GLY A 297 -12.28 -25.45 6.99
C GLY A 297 -12.88 -24.46 7.96
N ARG A 298 -12.95 -23.16 7.60
CA ARG A 298 -13.35 -22.11 8.54
C ARG A 298 -14.15 -20.95 7.96
N VAL A 299 -13.70 -20.35 6.87
CA VAL A 299 -14.32 -19.15 6.25
C VAL A 299 -15.31 -19.51 5.14
N HIS A 300 -15.98 -20.64 5.33
CA HIS A 300 -17.07 -21.12 4.49
C HIS A 300 -18.40 -20.83 5.20
N GLY A 301 -18.77 -19.56 5.27
CA GLY A 301 -20.03 -19.10 5.83
C GLY A 301 -21.26 -19.43 4.98
N ASP A 302 -22.44 -19.22 5.57
CA ASP A 302 -23.74 -19.45 4.94
C ASP A 302 -24.37 -18.15 4.39
N LEU A 303 -23.68 -17.01 4.45
CA LEU A 303 -24.12 -15.78 3.81
C LEU A 303 -24.37 -16.01 2.31
N THR A 304 -25.60 -15.76 1.86
CA THR A 304 -26.06 -15.90 0.47
C THR A 304 -26.32 -14.55 -0.18
N PHE A 305 -26.00 -14.43 -1.47
CA PHE A 305 -26.33 -13.27 -2.29
C PHE A 305 -27.76 -13.39 -2.84
N PRO A 306 -28.69 -12.47 -2.51
CA PRO A 306 -30.09 -12.55 -2.93
C PRO A 306 -30.26 -12.65 -4.45
N ASP A 307 -29.42 -11.92 -5.20
CA ASP A 307 -29.48 -11.83 -6.66
C ASP A 307 -28.45 -12.75 -7.36
N GLY A 308 -27.75 -13.61 -6.61
CA GLY A 308 -26.64 -14.44 -7.09
C GLY A 308 -26.95 -15.91 -7.39
N ASP A 309 -28.20 -16.27 -7.72
CA ASP A 309 -28.64 -17.66 -7.97
C ASP A 309 -28.18 -18.69 -6.90
N GLY A 310 -28.21 -18.28 -5.62
CA GLY A 310 -27.81 -19.11 -4.50
C GLY A 310 -26.30 -19.16 -4.23
N ALA A 311 -25.51 -18.30 -4.89
CA ALA A 311 -24.11 -18.06 -4.55
C ALA A 311 -23.97 -17.64 -3.09
N ARG A 312 -22.91 -18.13 -2.45
CA ARG A 312 -22.51 -17.79 -1.09
C ARG A 312 -21.24 -16.95 -1.09
N ALA A 313 -20.93 -16.35 0.06
CA ALA A 313 -19.65 -15.68 0.32
C ALA A 313 -18.44 -16.57 -0.05
N HIS A 314 -18.55 -17.89 0.20
CA HIS A 314 -17.55 -18.87 -0.24
C HIS A 314 -17.33 -18.85 -1.75
N ASP A 315 -18.39 -18.85 -2.55
CA ASP A 315 -18.31 -18.85 -4.01
C ASP A 315 -17.71 -17.52 -4.52
N VAL A 316 -18.10 -16.38 -3.92
CA VAL A 316 -17.55 -15.06 -4.29
C VAL A 316 -16.07 -14.94 -3.96
N ASN A 317 -15.62 -15.46 -2.81
CA ASN A 317 -14.19 -15.47 -2.45
C ASN A 317 -13.34 -16.25 -3.46
N HIS A 318 -13.90 -17.25 -4.16
CA HIS A 318 -13.21 -17.98 -5.22
C HIS A 318 -12.96 -17.18 -6.50
N LEU A 319 -13.57 -16.00 -6.66
CA LEU A 319 -13.22 -15.10 -7.77
C LEU A 319 -11.74 -14.66 -7.71
N THR A 320 -11.11 -14.79 -6.55
CA THR A 320 -9.68 -14.53 -6.35
C THR A 320 -8.77 -15.74 -6.61
N VAL A 321 -9.29 -16.83 -7.17
CA VAL A 321 -8.54 -18.08 -7.38
C VAL A 321 -8.23 -18.30 -8.86
N LEU A 322 -6.99 -18.69 -9.14
CA LEU A 322 -6.53 -19.13 -10.47
C LEU A 322 -6.14 -20.61 -10.44
N SER A 323 -6.10 -21.26 -11.60
CA SER A 323 -5.51 -22.59 -11.75
C SER A 323 -4.03 -22.61 -11.37
N HIS A 324 -3.46 -23.81 -11.18
CA HIS A 324 -2.06 -23.95 -10.77
C HIS A 324 -1.05 -23.28 -11.70
N ASP A 325 -1.30 -23.36 -13.01
CA ASP A 325 -0.50 -22.71 -14.06
C ASP A 325 -0.87 -21.23 -14.28
N GLN A 326 -1.80 -20.70 -13.47
CA GLN A 326 -2.34 -19.35 -13.52
C GLN A 326 -3.09 -19.00 -14.82
N THR A 327 -3.45 -19.99 -15.65
CA THR A 327 -4.06 -19.72 -16.97
C THR A 327 -5.58 -19.64 -16.92
N GLN A 328 -6.25 -20.36 -16.01
CA GLN A 328 -7.69 -20.39 -15.88
C GLN A 328 -8.15 -19.60 -14.64
N PRO A 329 -9.12 -18.69 -14.77
CA PRO A 329 -9.65 -17.93 -13.65
C PRO A 329 -10.81 -18.63 -12.94
N PHE A 330 -11.10 -18.16 -11.72
CA PHE A 330 -12.29 -18.49 -10.94
C PHE A 330 -12.42 -19.97 -10.61
N MET A 331 -11.29 -20.62 -10.34
CA MET A 331 -11.25 -22.06 -10.16
C MET A 331 -11.81 -22.48 -8.81
N ASN A 332 -12.64 -23.53 -8.81
CA ASN A 332 -13.21 -24.17 -7.62
C ASN A 332 -12.19 -25.12 -6.96
N ASP A 333 -12.59 -25.69 -5.83
CA ASP A 333 -11.89 -26.57 -4.90
C ASP A 333 -11.08 -27.70 -5.55
N THR A 334 -11.45 -28.24 -6.72
CA THR A 334 -10.68 -29.30 -7.40
C THR A 334 -9.80 -28.78 -8.54
N PHE A 335 -9.80 -27.47 -8.78
CA PHE A 335 -9.25 -26.82 -9.97
C PHE A 335 -9.69 -27.46 -11.29
N ASP A 336 -10.84 -28.15 -11.30
CA ASP A 336 -11.38 -28.77 -12.51
C ASP A 336 -12.54 -27.95 -13.09
N TRP A 337 -13.16 -27.08 -12.29
CA TRP A 337 -14.39 -26.38 -12.65
C TRP A 337 -14.38 -24.92 -12.19
N PRO A 338 -14.84 -23.97 -13.03
CA PRO A 338 -15.01 -22.58 -12.60
C PRO A 338 -16.21 -22.40 -11.67
N GLN A 339 -16.19 -21.38 -10.82
CA GLN A 339 -17.30 -21.00 -9.94
C GLN A 339 -18.33 -20.14 -10.65
N TRP A 340 -19.24 -20.77 -11.41
CA TRP A 340 -20.24 -20.04 -12.20
C TRP A 340 -21.24 -19.26 -11.35
N SER A 341 -21.69 -19.78 -10.20
CA SER A 341 -22.64 -19.06 -9.35
C SER A 341 -22.09 -17.70 -8.89
N ALA A 342 -20.80 -17.60 -8.61
CA ALA A 342 -20.16 -16.33 -8.25
C ALA A 342 -20.12 -15.32 -9.40
N LEU A 343 -20.05 -15.79 -10.65
CA LEU A 343 -20.10 -14.94 -11.85
C LEU A 343 -21.51 -14.48 -12.19
N ASP A 344 -22.53 -15.13 -11.62
CA ASP A 344 -23.93 -14.73 -11.77
C ASP A 344 -24.36 -13.68 -10.73
N VAL A 345 -23.54 -13.43 -9.69
CA VAL A 345 -23.74 -12.34 -8.74
C VAL A 345 -23.54 -10.99 -9.44
N PRO A 346 -24.43 -9.99 -9.23
CA PRO A 346 -24.22 -8.65 -9.74
C PRO A 346 -22.85 -8.09 -9.34
N HIS A 347 -22.17 -7.44 -10.28
CA HIS A 347 -20.83 -6.87 -10.05
C HIS A 347 -20.79 -5.92 -8.85
N GLN A 348 -21.86 -5.14 -8.65
CA GLN A 348 -22.00 -4.24 -7.51
C GLN A 348 -22.01 -5.03 -6.19
N ASP A 349 -22.88 -6.03 -6.04
CA ASP A 349 -22.94 -6.86 -4.83
C ASP A 349 -21.60 -7.55 -4.52
N VAL A 350 -20.84 -7.94 -5.56
CA VAL A 350 -19.51 -8.53 -5.38
C VAL A 350 -18.52 -7.49 -4.83
N ILE A 351 -18.44 -6.30 -5.43
CA ILE A 351 -17.49 -5.29 -4.96
C ILE A 351 -17.88 -4.75 -3.58
N ASP A 352 -19.18 -4.57 -3.31
CA ASP A 352 -19.72 -4.19 -2.00
C ASP A 352 -19.32 -5.19 -0.93
N TYR A 353 -19.44 -6.49 -1.23
CA TYR A 353 -19.00 -7.55 -0.34
C TYR A 353 -17.52 -7.45 0.02
N PHE A 354 -16.62 -7.22 -0.95
CA PHE A 354 -15.19 -7.08 -0.67
C PHE A 354 -14.84 -5.76 0.03
N GLN A 355 -15.48 -4.65 -0.32
CA GLN A 355 -15.29 -3.35 0.33
C GLN A 355 -15.85 -3.34 1.76
N SER A 356 -16.92 -4.10 2.04
CA SER A 356 -17.47 -4.27 3.39
C SER A 356 -16.43 -4.83 4.37
N MET A 357 -15.53 -5.70 3.89
CA MET A 357 -14.43 -6.24 4.68
C MET A 357 -13.46 -5.12 5.09
N VAL A 358 -13.22 -4.15 4.20
CA VAL A 358 -12.31 -3.03 4.42
C VAL A 358 -12.86 -2.08 5.47
N ILE A 359 -14.17 -1.80 5.47
CA ILE A 359 -14.81 -0.88 6.42
C ILE A 359 -15.37 -1.58 7.67
N LEU A 360 -15.39 -2.91 7.66
CA LEU A 360 -16.09 -3.76 8.65
C LEU A 360 -17.60 -3.43 8.72
N GLY A 361 -18.22 -3.29 7.53
CA GLY A 361 -19.61 -2.93 7.32
C GLY A 361 -20.54 -4.13 7.08
N ASP A 362 -21.75 -3.88 6.60
CA ASP A 362 -22.69 -4.93 6.19
C ASP A 362 -22.25 -5.54 4.85
N PRO A 363 -21.97 -6.86 4.75
CA PRO A 363 -21.54 -7.47 3.49
C PRO A 363 -22.59 -7.51 2.38
N LEU A 364 -23.86 -7.21 2.70
CA LEU A 364 -24.95 -7.08 1.73
C LEU A 364 -25.52 -5.65 1.68
N GLY A 365 -24.87 -4.69 2.35
CA GLY A 365 -25.30 -3.29 2.44
C GLY A 365 -24.34 -2.32 1.76
N ASP A 366 -24.72 -1.04 1.72
CA ASP A 366 -24.03 -0.01 0.94
C ASP A 366 -22.52 0.07 1.20
N ALA A 367 -21.77 0.10 0.09
CA ALA A 367 -20.32 0.07 -0.06
C ALA A 367 -19.59 1.33 0.45
N LEU A 368 -18.27 1.38 0.22
CA LEU A 368 -17.49 2.62 0.31
C LEU A 368 -18.18 3.68 -0.55
N PRO A 369 -18.32 4.94 -0.10
CA PRO A 369 -18.79 5.99 -0.98
C PRO A 369 -17.84 6.09 -2.16
N ASP A 370 -18.31 5.72 -3.35
CA ASP A 370 -17.84 6.29 -4.61
C ASP A 370 -17.71 7.81 -4.37
N GLY A 371 -16.72 8.46 -4.97
CA GLY A 371 -16.62 9.92 -4.97
C GLY A 371 -17.87 10.63 -5.55
N SER A 372 -18.92 9.90 -5.89
CA SER A 372 -20.30 10.35 -5.99
C SER A 372 -20.92 10.56 -4.59
N ALA A 373 -21.22 11.82 -4.26
CA ALA A 373 -22.02 12.18 -3.10
C ALA A 373 -23.28 11.29 -2.98
N PRO A 374 -23.69 10.87 -1.77
CA PRO A 374 -24.92 10.12 -1.60
C PRO A 374 -26.08 10.94 -2.18
N ASP A 375 -26.93 10.29 -2.99
CA ASP A 375 -28.20 10.88 -3.38
C ASP A 375 -28.92 11.30 -2.09
N PRO A 376 -29.42 12.55 -1.99
CA PRO A 376 -30.09 13.00 -0.79
C PRO A 376 -31.29 12.07 -0.56
N VAL A 377 -31.22 11.31 0.53
CA VAL A 377 -32.34 10.53 1.03
C VAL A 377 -33.47 11.52 1.27
N ASP A 378 -34.48 11.50 0.42
CA ASP A 378 -35.69 12.31 0.55
C ASP A 378 -36.39 11.88 1.84
N PRO A 379 -36.36 12.68 2.92
CA PRO A 379 -37.14 12.35 4.10
C PRO A 379 -38.58 12.71 3.78
N ASP A 380 -39.43 11.68 3.67
CA ASP A 380 -40.89 11.83 3.58
C ASP A 380 -41.37 12.95 4.52
N PRO A 381 -42.22 13.89 4.05
CA PRO A 381 -42.48 15.14 4.73
C PRO A 381 -43.34 14.88 5.97
N VAL A 382 -42.77 15.14 7.15
CA VAL A 382 -43.54 15.30 8.37
C VAL A 382 -43.51 16.78 8.75
N ASP A 383 -44.69 17.40 8.64
CA ASP A 383 -44.98 18.78 8.99
C ASP A 383 -45.09 18.93 10.52
N PRO A 384 -44.24 19.76 11.14
CA PRO A 384 -44.69 20.52 12.30
C PRO A 384 -44.51 22.04 12.07
N ASP A 385 -45.58 22.76 12.43
CA ASP A 385 -45.74 24.21 12.38
C ASP A 385 -44.49 25.04 12.81
N PRO A 386 -44.23 26.21 12.19
CA PRO A 386 -43.03 27.00 12.43
C PRO A 386 -43.14 27.82 13.72
N VAL A 387 -42.08 27.80 14.53
CA VAL A 387 -41.78 28.87 15.48
C VAL A 387 -40.38 29.40 15.17
N ASP A 388 -40.35 30.67 14.81
CA ASP A 388 -39.22 31.45 14.33
C ASP A 388 -38.23 31.81 15.47
N PRO A 389 -36.94 31.46 15.37
CA PRO A 389 -35.87 32.21 16.00
C PRO A 389 -35.13 33.06 14.95
N ASP A 390 -35.09 34.37 15.21
CA ASP A 390 -34.35 35.36 14.42
C ASP A 390 -32.91 34.89 14.09
N PRO A 391 -32.44 35.08 12.84
CA PRO A 391 -31.07 34.75 12.46
C PRO A 391 -30.10 35.79 13.05
N VAL A 392 -29.05 35.31 13.72
CA VAL A 392 -27.86 36.11 14.02
C VAL A 392 -26.93 35.96 12.82
N ASP A 393 -26.73 37.06 12.12
CA ASP A 393 -25.83 37.20 10.96
C ASP A 393 -24.37 37.06 11.43
N PRO A 394 -23.55 36.14 10.88
CA PRO A 394 -22.11 36.24 11.04
C PRO A 394 -21.59 37.41 10.20
N ASP A 395 -20.85 38.34 10.84
CA ASP A 395 -20.20 39.46 10.17
C ASP A 395 -19.29 38.97 9.01
N PRO A 396 -19.25 39.68 7.87
CA PRO A 396 -18.51 39.25 6.68
C PRO A 396 -17.01 39.53 6.82
N VAL A 397 -16.19 38.54 6.54
CA VAL A 397 -14.76 38.72 6.25
C VAL A 397 -14.61 39.04 4.76
N ASP A 398 -13.82 40.08 4.45
CA ASP A 398 -13.67 40.73 3.13
C ASP A 398 -13.09 39.77 2.05
N PRO A 399 -13.64 39.70 0.81
CA PRO A 399 -13.23 38.72 -0.19
C PRO A 399 -12.11 39.29 -1.07
N ALA A 400 -10.88 38.85 -0.85
CA ALA A 400 -9.77 39.17 -1.75
C ALA A 400 -9.48 38.10 -2.82
N SER A 401 -10.11 36.91 -2.77
CA SER A 401 -10.09 35.96 -3.92
C SER A 401 -11.20 34.91 -3.93
N GLY A 402 -12.03 34.83 -2.89
CA GLY A 402 -12.94 33.69 -2.72
C GLY A 402 -12.24 32.42 -2.25
N LEU A 403 -10.94 32.46 -1.92
CA LEU A 403 -10.28 31.32 -1.28
C LEU A 403 -10.68 31.18 0.19
N SER A 404 -10.89 29.94 0.62
CA SER A 404 -11.07 29.55 2.02
C SER A 404 -10.12 28.42 2.38
N ALA A 405 -9.71 28.35 3.65
CA ALA A 405 -8.82 27.31 4.18
C ALA A 405 -9.49 26.63 5.38
N GLU A 406 -9.50 25.30 5.37
CA GLU A 406 -10.03 24.50 6.47
C GLU A 406 -8.96 23.51 6.95
N PHE A 407 -8.48 23.72 8.17
CA PHE A 407 -7.60 22.81 8.88
C PHE A 407 -8.38 21.59 9.38
N ARG A 408 -7.75 20.43 9.28
CA ARG A 408 -8.25 19.18 9.85
C ARG A 408 -7.08 18.46 10.50
N VAL A 409 -7.21 18.13 11.78
CA VAL A 409 -6.29 17.20 12.44
C VAL A 409 -6.65 15.80 11.94
N VAL A 410 -5.75 15.21 11.16
CA VAL A 410 -5.91 13.86 10.58
C VAL A 410 -5.54 12.80 11.61
N ASN A 411 -4.45 13.04 12.35
CA ASN A 411 -3.97 12.16 13.40
C ASN A 411 -3.21 12.98 14.44
N ASP A 412 -3.36 12.65 15.72
CA ASP A 412 -2.70 13.33 16.83
C ASP A 412 -2.26 12.30 17.88
N TRP A 413 -0.94 12.18 18.07
CA TRP A 413 -0.33 11.24 19.02
C TRP A 413 0.31 11.96 20.22
N GLY A 414 -0.09 13.21 20.47
CA GLY A 414 0.28 14.05 21.60
C GLY A 414 1.68 14.67 21.51
N HIS A 415 2.67 13.93 21.00
CA HIS A 415 4.03 14.42 20.74
C HIS A 415 4.29 14.63 19.23
N GLY A 416 3.21 14.90 18.51
CA GLY A 416 3.16 15.22 17.10
C GLY A 416 1.75 15.00 16.57
N ALA A 417 1.45 15.61 15.44
CA ALA A 417 0.20 15.43 14.72
C ALA A 417 0.41 15.59 13.22
N THR A 418 -0.46 14.95 12.45
CA THR A 418 -0.65 15.19 11.02
C THR A 418 -1.87 16.07 10.84
N LEU A 419 -1.70 17.20 10.16
CA LEU A 419 -2.79 18.10 9.80
C LEU A 419 -2.88 18.21 8.28
N ASN A 420 -4.12 18.31 7.80
CA ASN A 420 -4.43 18.72 6.44
C ASN A 420 -5.00 20.13 6.44
N ILE A 421 -4.76 20.86 5.36
CA ILE A 421 -5.43 22.12 5.02
C ILE A 421 -6.14 21.88 3.70
N VAL A 422 -7.47 21.99 3.70
CA VAL A 422 -8.27 22.04 2.47
C VAL A 422 -8.36 23.49 2.03
N VAL A 423 -7.78 23.80 0.87
CA VAL A 423 -7.89 25.13 0.26
C VAL A 423 -8.96 25.06 -0.82
N SER A 424 -10.01 25.85 -0.69
CA SER A 424 -11.15 25.88 -1.62
C SER A 424 -11.22 27.21 -2.34
N ASN A 425 -11.50 27.21 -3.64
CA ASN A 425 -11.83 28.42 -4.39
C ASN A 425 -13.35 28.56 -4.50
N ASP A 426 -13.95 29.23 -3.51
CA ASP A 426 -15.38 29.58 -3.48
C ASP A 426 -15.71 30.83 -4.32
N GLY A 427 -14.71 31.37 -5.03
CA GLY A 427 -14.85 32.47 -5.96
C GLY A 427 -15.45 32.07 -7.31
N THR A 428 -15.55 33.04 -8.21
CA THR A 428 -16.04 32.83 -9.59
C THR A 428 -14.95 32.92 -10.65
N GLU A 429 -13.70 33.10 -10.24
CA GLU A 429 -12.53 33.22 -11.12
C GLU A 429 -11.46 32.21 -10.70
N ASP A 430 -10.67 31.73 -11.66
CA ASP A 430 -9.57 30.81 -11.38
C ASP A 430 -8.45 31.54 -10.63
N VAL A 431 -7.91 30.91 -9.60
CA VAL A 431 -6.71 31.36 -8.90
C VAL A 431 -5.51 30.69 -9.54
N SER A 432 -4.43 31.45 -9.75
CA SER A 432 -3.20 30.95 -10.38
C SER A 432 -2.00 30.88 -9.44
N ASP A 433 -2.17 31.38 -8.21
CA ASP A 433 -1.14 31.49 -7.19
C ASP A 433 -1.83 31.66 -5.83
N TRP A 434 -1.34 31.01 -4.77
CA TRP A 434 -1.91 31.11 -3.43
C TRP A 434 -0.83 31.05 -2.36
N ASP A 435 -0.91 31.97 -1.41
CA ASP A 435 -0.08 32.00 -0.20
C ASP A 435 -1.01 32.01 1.01
N LEU A 436 -0.81 31.07 1.92
CA LEU A 436 -1.61 30.92 3.13
C LEU A 436 -0.77 31.18 4.38
N GLU A 437 -1.24 32.12 5.19
CA GLU A 437 -0.65 32.46 6.47
C GLU A 437 -1.53 32.00 7.63
N PHE A 438 -0.93 31.40 8.67
CA PHE A 438 -1.62 30.96 9.88
C PHE A 438 -0.68 30.89 11.09
N THR A 439 -1.24 30.80 12.29
CA THR A 439 -0.47 30.56 13.52
C THR A 439 -0.54 29.10 13.93
N LEU A 440 0.60 28.47 14.20
CA LEU A 440 0.73 27.09 14.64
C LEU A 440 1.66 27.01 15.87
N GLY A 441 1.12 26.57 17.01
CA GLY A 441 1.88 26.42 18.26
C GLY A 441 2.86 25.24 18.30
N SER A 442 3.38 24.81 17.15
CA SER A 442 4.27 23.65 17.00
C SER A 442 5.17 23.83 15.77
N ASP A 443 6.31 23.15 15.74
CA ASP A 443 7.16 23.14 14.54
C ASP A 443 6.64 22.17 13.48
N ILE A 444 6.63 22.60 12.21
CA ILE A 444 6.41 21.73 11.05
C ILE A 444 7.69 20.94 10.74
N GLN A 445 7.61 19.60 10.72
CA GLN A 445 8.74 18.71 10.43
C GLN A 445 8.84 18.32 8.97
N HIS A 446 7.69 18.07 8.33
CA HIS A 446 7.60 17.67 6.94
C HIS A 446 6.27 18.18 6.39
N ILE A 447 6.31 18.88 5.26
CA ILE A 447 5.16 19.42 4.55
C ILE A 447 5.14 18.83 3.14
N TRP A 448 3.95 18.54 2.62
CA TRP A 448 3.74 18.07 1.26
C TRP A 448 2.60 18.85 0.60
N ASN A 449 2.69 18.95 -0.74
CA ASN A 449 1.81 19.75 -1.58
C ASN A 449 1.83 21.26 -1.24
N ALA A 450 2.84 21.70 -0.48
CA ALA A 450 3.15 23.10 -0.22
C ALA A 450 4.62 23.23 0.21
N VAL A 451 5.12 24.45 0.24
CA VAL A 451 6.44 24.77 0.78
C VAL A 451 6.29 25.82 1.87
N VAL A 452 7.09 25.73 2.94
CA VAL A 452 7.15 26.79 3.95
C VAL A 452 7.97 27.94 3.38
N GLU A 453 7.33 29.08 3.13
CA GLU A 453 7.99 30.29 2.61
C GLU A 453 8.71 31.03 3.75
N SER A 454 8.04 31.19 4.89
CA SER A 454 8.62 31.83 6.07
C SER A 454 8.00 31.34 7.39
N GLN A 455 8.75 31.50 8.48
CA GLN A 455 8.30 31.26 9.85
C GLN A 455 8.81 32.36 10.77
N GLU A 456 7.90 33.05 11.45
CA GLU A 456 8.20 34.05 12.49
C GLU A 456 7.58 33.64 13.83
N GLY A 457 8.35 32.91 14.65
CA GLY A 457 7.82 32.31 15.87
C GLY A 457 6.81 31.23 15.54
N ASP A 458 5.58 31.39 16.02
CA ASP A 458 4.48 30.46 15.76
C ASP A 458 3.71 30.81 14.48
N ARG A 459 4.05 31.89 13.76
CA ARG A 459 3.39 32.29 12.51
C ARG A 459 4.09 31.66 11.30
N TYR A 460 3.33 30.99 10.45
CA TYR A 460 3.80 30.34 9.22
C TYR A 460 3.15 30.99 7.99
N SER A 461 3.95 31.20 6.94
CA SER A 461 3.48 31.43 5.56
C SER A 461 3.87 30.22 4.73
N ILE A 462 2.89 29.63 4.05
CA ILE A 462 3.11 28.50 3.13
C ILE A 462 2.65 28.89 1.73
N ASP A 463 3.42 28.44 0.75
CA ASP A 463 3.22 28.72 -0.67
C ASP A 463 3.00 27.38 -1.42
N ASP A 464 2.52 27.47 -2.65
CA ASP A 464 2.20 26.32 -3.47
C ASP A 464 3.45 25.48 -3.86
N ALA A 465 3.27 24.21 -4.24
CA ALA A 465 4.36 23.30 -4.62
C ALA A 465 4.76 23.39 -6.11
N GLY A 466 4.39 24.47 -6.79
CA GLY A 466 4.53 24.77 -8.21
C GLY A 466 3.46 24.13 -9.10
N TYR A 467 3.10 22.86 -8.83
CA TYR A 467 2.15 22.13 -9.68
C TYR A 467 0.68 22.35 -9.28
N ASN A 468 0.44 22.88 -8.07
CA ASN A 468 -0.88 23.12 -7.51
C ASN A 468 -1.16 24.62 -7.23
N ALA A 469 -0.39 25.52 -7.86
CA ALA A 469 -0.65 26.97 -7.85
C ALA A 469 -2.05 27.33 -8.39
N GLY A 470 -2.51 26.57 -9.38
CA GLY A 470 -3.81 26.77 -10.03
C GLY A 470 -4.96 26.10 -9.30
N ILE A 471 -6.00 26.87 -8.94
CA ILE A 471 -7.25 26.35 -8.36
C ILE A 471 -8.42 26.97 -9.14
N SER A 472 -9.12 26.17 -9.95
CA SER A 472 -10.24 26.68 -10.73
C SER A 472 -11.41 27.07 -9.82
N ALA A 473 -12.31 27.93 -10.31
CA ALA A 473 -13.51 28.30 -9.54
C ALA A 473 -14.34 27.06 -9.16
N GLY A 474 -14.59 26.88 -7.86
CA GLY A 474 -15.32 25.75 -7.28
C GLY A 474 -14.47 24.51 -7.00
N GLU A 475 -13.17 24.53 -7.27
CA GLU A 475 -12.25 23.42 -6.98
C GLU A 475 -11.58 23.56 -5.61
N THR A 476 -11.04 22.44 -5.13
CA THR A 476 -10.32 22.36 -3.85
C THR A 476 -9.02 21.60 -4.03
N ILE A 477 -7.99 21.99 -3.30
CA ILE A 477 -6.74 21.24 -3.15
C ILE A 477 -6.52 20.90 -1.67
N THR A 478 -5.67 19.91 -1.39
CA THR A 478 -5.30 19.55 -0.03
C THR A 478 -3.79 19.56 0.15
N VAL A 479 -3.36 20.30 1.18
CA VAL A 479 -1.99 20.35 1.69
C VAL A 479 -1.94 19.57 2.99
N GLY A 480 -0.80 18.95 3.31
CA GLY A 480 -0.64 18.30 4.60
C GLY A 480 0.76 18.48 5.18
N PHE A 481 0.85 18.36 6.51
CA PHE A 481 2.11 18.48 7.23
C PHE A 481 2.11 17.71 8.55
N ASN A 482 3.31 17.31 8.99
CA ASN A 482 3.55 16.71 10.30
C ASN A 482 4.17 17.74 11.25
N THR A 483 3.80 17.66 12.52
CA THR A 483 4.21 18.59 13.58
C THR A 483 4.96 17.90 14.71
N THR A 484 5.77 18.66 15.46
CA THR A 484 6.54 18.17 16.62
C THR A 484 5.70 17.98 17.89
N THR A 485 4.48 18.52 17.96
CA THR A 485 3.55 18.39 19.10
C THR A 485 2.12 18.27 18.59
N GLY A 486 1.22 17.71 19.41
CA GLY A 486 -0.21 17.65 19.11
C GLY A 486 -1.05 18.58 19.99
N GLY A 487 -2.36 18.39 19.97
CA GLY A 487 -3.34 19.08 20.81
C GLY A 487 -3.86 20.39 20.22
N PHE A 488 -4.02 20.46 18.89
CA PHE A 488 -4.43 21.69 18.20
C PHE A 488 -5.93 21.98 18.35
N ASP A 489 -6.24 23.26 18.54
CA ASP A 489 -7.61 23.77 18.43
C ASP A 489 -7.88 24.16 16.96
N VAL A 490 -8.56 23.28 16.23
CA VAL A 490 -8.86 23.47 14.80
C VAL A 490 -9.74 24.70 14.57
N ALA A 491 -10.63 25.04 15.50
CA ALA A 491 -11.47 26.22 15.35
C ALA A 491 -10.60 27.49 15.37
N GLN A 492 -9.62 27.53 16.26
CA GLN A 492 -8.65 28.63 16.31
C GLN A 492 -7.79 28.68 15.03
N LEU A 493 -7.29 27.53 14.55
CA LEU A 493 -6.50 27.48 13.32
C LEU A 493 -7.29 28.02 12.11
N ASN A 494 -8.57 27.67 12.00
CA ASN A 494 -9.44 28.15 10.92
C ASN A 494 -9.74 29.66 11.02
N GLU A 495 -9.91 30.20 12.24
CA GLU A 495 -10.13 31.64 12.44
C GLU A 495 -8.89 32.49 12.13
N GLU A 496 -7.69 31.94 12.32
CA GLU A 496 -6.43 32.66 12.13
C GLU A 496 -5.82 32.48 10.73
N ALA A 497 -6.37 31.59 9.90
CA ALA A 497 -5.93 31.33 8.54
C ALA A 497 -6.30 32.47 7.59
N GLN A 498 -5.33 33.02 6.85
CA GLN A 498 -5.53 34.15 5.94
C GLN A 498 -4.70 33.99 4.67
N PHE A 499 -5.33 34.20 3.51
CA PHE A 499 -4.60 34.23 2.24
C PHE A 499 -3.95 35.59 2.00
N LEU A 500 -2.70 35.58 1.54
CA LEU A 500 -1.96 36.76 1.11
C LEU A 500 -2.05 36.89 -0.41
N PHE A 501 -2.24 38.11 -0.93
CA PHE A 501 -2.33 38.42 -2.37
C PHE A 501 -1.36 39.54 -2.77
#